data_AF-A0A4U6N065-F1
#
_entry.id   AF-A0A4U6N065-F1
#
_cell.length_a   1.000
_cell.length_b   1.000
_cell.length_c   1.000
_cell.angle_alpha   90.00
_cell.angle_beta   90.00
_cell.angle_gamma   90.00
#
_symmetry.space_group_name_H-M   'P 1'
#
loop_
_entity.id
_entity.type
_entity.pdbx_description
1 polymer ?
#
loop_
_entity_poly.entity_id
_entity_poly.type
_entity_poly.pdbx_seq_one_letter_code
_entity_poly.pdbx_strand_id
1 'polypeptide(L)' 'KLNDLKIKGEPVDPAKTYRMATLSFNATGGDGYPRIDNKPGYVNTGFIDAEVLKEYVQKNSPLDVGAYEPKGEVTWQ' A
#
# COMPACT_ATOMS: atom_id res chain seq x y z
N LYS A 1 -2.71 -19.81 -0.56
CA LYS A 1 -2.22 -19.49 0.80
C LYS A 1 -0.92 -18.71 0.65
N LEU A 2 -0.69 -17.68 1.47
CA LEU A 2 0.61 -16.99 1.48
C LEU A 2 1.59 -17.78 2.36
N ASN A 3 2.79 -18.02 1.85
CA ASN A 3 3.93 -18.58 2.60
C ASN A 3 4.98 -17.46 2.77
N ASP A 4 5.67 -17.43 3.91
CA ASP A 4 6.70 -16.41 4.24
C ASP A 4 6.22 -14.94 4.11
N LEU A 5 5.00 -14.66 4.61
CA LEU A 5 4.45 -13.30 4.58
C LEU A 5 5.28 -12.34 5.46
N LYS A 6 5.83 -11.30 4.84
CA LYS A 6 6.64 -10.26 5.47
C LYS A 6 6.14 -8.86 5.11
N ILE A 7 6.33 -7.91 6.02
CA ILE A 7 6.13 -6.47 5.78
C ILE A 7 7.43 -5.75 6.13
N LYS A 8 8.02 -5.03 5.16
CA LYS A 8 9.35 -4.40 5.29
C LYS A 8 10.46 -5.39 5.68
N GLY A 9 10.43 -6.60 5.11
CA GLY A 9 11.43 -7.65 5.37
C GLY A 9 11.21 -8.47 6.65
N GLU A 10 10.34 -8.01 7.55
CA GLU A 10 10.06 -8.67 8.83
C GLU A 10 8.80 -9.55 8.74
N PRO A 11 8.78 -10.74 9.37
CA PRO A 11 7.58 -11.57 9.46
C PRO A 11 6.41 -10.79 10.05
N VAL A 12 5.20 -11.04 9.54
CA VAL A 12 4.00 -10.44 10.11
C VAL A 12 3.77 -10.96 11.52
N ASP A 13 3.66 -10.03 12.46
CA ASP A 13 3.38 -10.28 13.87
C ASP A 13 1.90 -9.98 14.14
N PRO A 14 1.07 -10.99 14.49
CA PRO A 14 -0.35 -10.79 14.76
C PRO A 14 -0.65 -9.83 15.92
N ALA A 15 0.31 -9.57 16.81
CA ALA A 15 0.14 -8.64 17.93
C ALA A 15 0.46 -7.18 17.55
N LYS A 16 1.05 -6.93 16.37
CA LYS A 16 1.40 -5.58 15.92
C LYS A 16 0.26 -4.92 15.14
N THR A 17 0.27 -3.59 15.18
CA THR A 17 -0.59 -2.76 14.32
C THR A 17 0.19 -2.31 13.09
N TYR A 18 -0.43 -2.45 11.92
CA TYR A 18 0.13 -2.02 10.64
C TYR A 18 -0.75 -0.94 10.02
N ARG A 19 -0.13 0.03 9.33
CA ARG A 19 -0.83 1.02 8.51
C ARG A 19 -0.64 0.67 7.04
N MET A 20 -1.74 0.45 6.34
CA MET A 20 -1.78 0.22 4.90
C MET A 20 -2.37 1.46 4.21
N ALA A 21 -1.77 1.86 3.10
CA ALA A 21 -2.32 2.89 2.21
C ALA A 21 -2.92 2.23 0.97
N THR A 22 -4.07 2.70 0.52
CA THR A 22 -4.74 2.27 -0.71
C THR A 22 -5.72 3.37 -1.16
N LEU A 23 -6.33 3.22 -2.34
CA LEU A 23 -7.33 4.15 -2.84
C LEU A 23 -8.70 3.89 -2.17
N SER A 24 -9.52 4.95 -2.07
CA SER A 24 -10.89 4.85 -1.57
C SER A 24 -11.72 3.84 -2.37
N PHE A 25 -11.50 3.76 -3.68
CA PHE A 25 -12.12 2.76 -4.57
C PHE A 25 -11.92 1.32 -4.04
N ASN A 26 -10.68 0.89 -3.83
CA ASN A 26 -10.38 -0.46 -3.31
C ASN A 26 -10.89 -0.62 -1.87
N ALA A 27 -10.74 0.42 -1.03
CA ALA A 27 -11.18 0.38 0.36
C ALA A 27 -12.69 0.12 0.51
N THR A 28 -13.49 0.64 -0.43
CA THR A 28 -14.95 0.45 -0.51
C THR A 28 -15.38 -0.82 -1.25
N GLY A 29 -14.43 -1.65 -1.68
CA GLY A 29 -14.69 -2.94 -2.33
C GLY A 29 -14.67 -2.93 -3.86
N GLY A 30 -14.13 -1.87 -4.47
CA GLY A 30 -13.80 -1.87 -5.91
C GLY A 30 -12.98 -3.10 -6.28
N ASP A 31 -13.22 -3.65 -7.47
CA ASP A 31 -12.61 -4.90 -7.98
C ASP A 31 -12.76 -6.14 -7.07
N GLY A 32 -13.73 -6.12 -6.14
CA GLY A 32 -13.96 -7.23 -5.23
C GLY A 32 -12.97 -7.29 -4.06
N TYR A 33 -12.23 -6.21 -3.79
CA TYR A 33 -11.35 -6.13 -2.63
C TYR A 33 -12.16 -6.22 -1.31
N PRO A 34 -11.58 -6.77 -0.23
CA PRO A 34 -12.23 -6.78 1.07
C PRO A 34 -12.54 -5.35 1.55
N ARG A 35 -13.78 -5.10 1.94
CA ARG A 35 -14.19 -3.80 2.48
C ARG A 35 -13.49 -3.49 3.80
N ILE A 36 -12.72 -2.40 3.80
CA ILE A 36 -12.02 -1.88 4.98
C ILE A 36 -12.54 -0.51 5.39
N ASP A 37 -13.33 0.15 4.54
CA ASP A 37 -13.96 1.45 4.82
C ASP A 37 -14.86 1.47 6.06
N ASN A 38 -15.37 0.30 6.46
CA ASN A 38 -16.22 0.11 7.63
C ASN A 38 -15.48 -0.40 8.88
N LYS A 39 -14.13 -0.38 8.90
CA LYS A 39 -13.32 -0.84 10.04
C LYS A 39 -12.87 0.36 10.91
N PRO A 40 -12.76 0.19 12.24
CA PRO A 40 -12.56 1.30 13.19
C PRO A 40 -11.22 2.07 13.02
N GLY A 41 -10.25 1.52 12.29
CA GLY A 41 -8.99 2.19 11.98
C GLY A 41 -8.95 2.90 10.62
N TYR A 42 -10.06 2.92 9.88
CA TYR A 42 -10.11 3.49 8.54
C TYR A 42 -10.11 5.03 8.58
N VAL A 43 -9.32 5.62 7.70
CA VAL A 43 -9.27 7.07 7.47
C VAL A 43 -9.26 7.32 5.97
N ASN A 44 -10.28 8.03 5.46
CA ASN A 44 -10.21 8.66 4.15
C ASN A 44 -9.51 10.01 4.31
N THR A 45 -8.34 10.18 3.70
CA THR A 45 -7.53 11.40 3.83
C THR A 45 -8.12 12.58 3.05
N GLY A 46 -8.99 12.33 2.08
CA GLY A 46 -9.50 13.34 1.14
C GLY A 46 -8.49 13.80 0.10
N PHE A 47 -7.26 13.26 0.09
CA PHE A 47 -6.26 13.62 -0.90
C PHE A 47 -6.51 12.91 -2.23
N ILE A 48 -6.39 13.67 -3.32
CA ILE A 48 -6.50 13.16 -4.68
C ILE A 48 -5.21 12.43 -5.03
N ASP A 49 -5.33 11.21 -5.57
CA ASP A 49 -4.23 10.34 -5.96
C ASP A 49 -3.20 11.02 -6.87
N ALA A 50 -3.66 11.72 -7.91
CA ALA A 50 -2.81 12.45 -8.85
C ALA A 50 -2.01 13.57 -8.16
N GLU A 51 -2.61 14.30 -7.20
CA GLU A 51 -1.92 15.35 -6.46
C GLU A 51 -0.89 14.77 -5.49
N VAL A 52 -1.20 13.66 -4.80
CA VAL A 52 -0.24 12.97 -3.93
C VAL A 52 0.98 12.49 -4.73
N LEU A 53 0.75 11.85 -5.88
CA LEU A 53 1.84 11.38 -6.74
C LEU A 53 2.68 12.54 -7.28
N LYS A 54 2.03 13.58 -7.81
CA LYS A 54 2.71 14.80 -8.30
C LYS A 54 3.58 15.42 -7.21
N GLU A 55 3.04 15.63 -6.02
CA GLU A 55 3.77 16.23 -4.90
C GLU A 55 4.98 15.37 -4.50
N TYR A 56 4.80 14.04 -4.45
CA TYR A 56 5.89 13.11 -4.19
C TYR A 56 7.00 13.21 -5.24
N VAL A 57 6.65 13.17 -6.53
CA VAL A 57 7.62 13.27 -7.63
C VAL A 57 8.35 14.62 -7.58
N GLN A 58 7.62 15.72 -7.36
CA GLN A 58 8.22 17.06 -7.28
C GLN A 58 9.23 17.18 -6.14
N LYS A 59 8.92 16.62 -4.96
CA LYS A 59 9.80 16.67 -3.78
C LYS A 59 11.03 15.78 -3.89
N ASN A 60 10.97 14.71 -4.67
CA ASN A 60 12.04 13.71 -4.78
C ASN A 60 12.77 13.76 -6.14
N SER A 61 12.53 14.79 -6.96
CA SER A 61 13.15 14.94 -8.28
C SER A 61 14.61 15.40 -8.19
N PRO A 62 15.52 14.89 -9.05
CA PRO A 62 15.31 13.82 -10.02
C PRO A 62 15.18 12.45 -9.35
N LEU A 63 14.26 11.63 -9.85
CA LEU A 63 14.03 10.29 -9.30
C LEU A 63 15.13 9.33 -9.76
N ASP A 64 15.72 8.60 -8.83
CA ASP A 64 16.42 7.35 -9.13
C ASP A 64 15.39 6.23 -9.31
N VAL A 65 15.13 5.87 -10.56
CA VAL A 65 14.17 4.79 -10.89
C VAL A 65 14.63 3.42 -10.43
N GLY A 66 15.95 3.20 -10.27
CA GLY A 66 16.51 1.95 -9.79
C GLY A 66 16.09 1.64 -8.35
N ALA A 67 15.81 2.67 -7.56
CA ALA A 67 15.31 2.53 -6.18
C ALA A 67 13.89 1.94 -6.09
N TYR A 68 13.12 1.93 -7.19
CA TYR A 68 11.73 1.44 -7.23
C TYR A 68 11.57 0.15 -8.04
N GLU A 69 12.67 -0.45 -8.51
CA GLU A 69 12.64 -1.67 -9.33
C GLU A 69 12.32 -2.90 -8.46
N PRO A 70 11.22 -3.64 -8.72
CA PRO A 70 10.90 -4.85 -7.97
C PRO A 70 11.94 -5.95 -8.18
N LYS A 71 12.24 -6.72 -7.13
CA LYS A 71 13.24 -7.82 -7.15
C LYS A 71 12.61 -9.19 -6.87
N GLY A 72 11.31 -9.33 -7.08
CA GLY A 72 10.59 -10.59 -6.93
C GLY A 72 10.06 -10.84 -5.52
N GLU A 73 9.74 -9.77 -4.79
CA GLU A 73 9.24 -9.80 -3.42
C GLU A 73 7.87 -10.51 -3.31
N VAL A 74 7.10 -10.58 -4.40
CA VAL A 74 5.82 -11.28 -4.48
C VAL A 74 5.81 -12.16 -5.74
N THR A 75 5.48 -13.44 -5.57
CA THR A 75 5.45 -14.44 -6.66
C THR A 75 4.21 -15.34 -6.56
N TRP A 76 3.80 -15.93 -7.69
CA TRP A 76 2.72 -16.92 -7.79
C TRP A 76 3.26 -18.23 -8.37
N GLN A 77 2.79 -19.35 -7.82
CA GLN A 77 3.12 -20.72 -8.22
C GLN A 77 1.85 -21.58 -8.17
#